data_AF-A0AAW4NCI9-F1
#
_entry.id   AF-A0AAW4NCI9-F1
#
_cell.length_a   1.000
_cell.length_b   1.000
_cell.length_c   1.000
_cell.angle_alpha   90.00
_cell.angle_beta   90.00
_cell.angle_gamma   90.00
#
_symmetry.space_group_name_H-M   'P 1'
#
loop_
_entity.id
_entity.type
_entity.pdbx_description
1 polymer ?
#
loop_
_entity_poly.entity_id
_entity_poly.type
_entity_poly.pdbx_seq_one_letter_code
_entity_poly.pdbx_strand_id
1 'polypeptide(L)'
;MNVYYAGGATHNDHHKEINIGGDVTAEALQQIMADFLNDEDAESVDAEPVDDTEKCSASADSDSSVVSSSASAGRTPDALFLDKSGKKDLKLTARLAGIFVNYLKVHHLSGEQLSTSTGLLNKSVVAFYQLWKKEGYIRPGVPNGSSVARFLNEDCHLQLGVTRKSYADYIRKKISQGNIDYDVEAKVDDYMMSLPESDSYAE
;
A
#
# COMPACT_ATOMS: atom_id res chain seq x y z
N MET A 1 -41.86 24.20 0.72
CA MET A 1 -40.94 25.18 1.31
C MET A 1 -39.57 24.89 0.72
N ASN A 2 -39.01 25.86 -0.02
CA ASN A 2 -37.81 25.69 -0.82
C ASN A 2 -36.53 25.76 0.03
N VAL A 3 -35.62 24.84 -0.30
CA VAL A 3 -34.15 24.90 -0.43
C VAL A 3 -33.45 26.17 0.08
N TYR A 4 -32.44 25.98 0.94
CA TYR A 4 -31.17 26.74 0.92
C TYR A 4 -30.04 25.88 1.52
N TYR A 5 -29.23 25.24 0.67
CA TYR A 5 -27.83 24.98 0.99
C TYR A 5 -27.07 26.26 0.61
N ALA A 6 -26.47 26.91 1.59
CA ALA A 6 -25.58 28.03 1.37
C ALA A 6 -24.37 27.53 0.57
N GLY A 7 -24.18 28.10 -0.61
CA GLY A 7 -23.12 27.75 -1.55
C GLY A 7 -21.75 28.26 -1.17
N GLY A 8 -20.75 27.83 -1.93
CA GLY A 8 -19.45 28.48 -1.94
C GLY A 8 -18.24 27.70 -2.41
N ALA A 9 -18.36 26.43 -2.83
CA ALA A 9 -17.23 25.71 -3.42
C ALA A 9 -17.50 25.41 -4.90
N THR A 10 -17.14 26.35 -5.77
CA THR A 10 -16.93 26.08 -7.19
C THR A 10 -15.62 25.31 -7.33
N HIS A 11 -15.70 23.99 -7.47
CA HIS A 11 -14.56 23.19 -7.92
C HIS A 11 -14.42 23.43 -9.42
N ASN A 12 -13.44 24.22 -9.82
CA ASN A 12 -13.11 24.36 -11.23
C ASN A 12 -12.26 23.16 -11.62
N ASP A 13 -12.91 22.03 -11.90
CA ASP A 13 -12.23 20.82 -12.35
C ASP A 13 -11.74 21.03 -13.77
N HIS A 14 -10.53 21.56 -13.88
CA HIS A 14 -9.82 21.66 -15.15
C HIS A 14 -9.14 20.32 -15.44
N HIS A 15 -9.95 19.26 -15.54
CA HIS A 15 -9.48 17.96 -15.97
C HIS A 15 -9.25 17.98 -17.48
N LYS A 16 -7.97 18.03 -17.88
CA LYS A 16 -7.59 17.77 -19.27
C LYS A 16 -7.59 16.26 -19.48
N GLU A 17 -8.40 15.77 -20.41
CA GLU A 17 -8.42 14.37 -20.84
C GLU A 17 -7.87 14.27 -22.26
N ILE A 18 -7.03 13.27 -22.53
CA ILE A 18 -6.47 13.01 -23.85
C ILE A 18 -6.95 11.66 -24.38
N ASN A 19 -7.60 11.68 -25.53
CA ASN A 19 -8.08 10.46 -26.19
C ASN A 19 -7.15 10.10 -27.35
N ILE A 20 -6.48 8.96 -27.24
CA ILE A 20 -5.58 8.42 -28.27
C ILE A 20 -6.28 7.25 -28.95
N GLY A 21 -6.53 7.35 -30.26
CA GLY A 21 -7.19 6.32 -31.06
C GLY A 21 -6.29 5.75 -32.15
N GLY A 22 -6.35 4.43 -32.36
CA GLY A 22 -5.61 3.70 -33.40
C GLY A 22 -4.26 3.13 -32.92
N ASP A 23 -3.57 2.41 -33.82
CA ASP A 23 -2.20 1.95 -33.58
C ASP A 23 -1.23 3.12 -33.69
N VAL A 24 -0.74 3.60 -32.55
CA VAL A 24 0.17 4.75 -32.44
C VAL A 24 1.59 4.24 -32.18
N THR A 25 2.57 4.76 -32.92
CA THR A 25 3.99 4.40 -32.71
C THR A 25 4.52 5.04 -31.43
N ALA A 26 5.57 4.44 -30.84
CA ALA A 26 6.11 4.90 -29.56
C ALA A 26 6.61 6.35 -29.60
N GLU A 27 7.10 6.81 -30.75
CA GLU A 27 7.59 8.17 -30.97
C GLU A 27 6.44 9.19 -31.00
N ALA A 28 5.32 8.81 -31.62
CA ALA A 28 4.12 9.65 -31.66
C ALA A 28 3.48 9.78 -30.26
N LEU A 29 3.51 8.71 -29.46
CA LEU A 29 3.03 8.75 -28.08
C LEU A 29 3.85 9.71 -27.19
N GLN A 30 5.17 9.77 -27.42
CA GLN A 30 6.06 10.67 -26.67
C GLN A 30 5.83 12.14 -27.02
N GLN A 31 5.59 12.47 -28.30
CA GLN A 31 5.25 13.84 -28.71
C GLN A 31 3.90 14.28 -28.13
N ILE A 32 2.89 13.41 -28.17
CA ILE A 32 1.56 13.69 -27.61
C ILE A 32 1.63 13.99 -26.10
N MET A 33 2.46 13.25 -25.35
CA MET A 33 2.66 13.51 -23.92
C MET A 33 3.42 14.82 -23.66
N ALA A 34 4.41 15.15 -24.49
CA ALA A 34 5.17 16.39 -24.35
C ALA A 34 4.30 17.63 -24.61
N ASP A 35 3.45 17.59 -25.64
CA ASP A 35 2.52 18.68 -25.96
C ASP A 35 1.43 18.84 -24.89
N PHE A 36 0.98 17.74 -24.26
CA PHE A 36 -0.03 17.80 -23.19
C PHE A 36 0.47 18.45 -21.90
N LEU A 37 1.78 18.33 -21.61
CA LEU A 37 2.38 18.86 -20.38
C LEU A 37 2.95 20.28 -20.54
N ASN A 38 3.12 20.75 -21.77
CA ASN A 38 3.57 22.11 -22.06
C ASN A 38 2.37 23.05 -22.25
N ASP A 39 1.76 23.49 -21.14
CA ASP A 39 0.94 24.71 -21.15
C ASP A 39 1.86 25.92 -20.91
N GLU A 40 2.15 26.68 -21.96
CA GLU A 40 2.56 28.08 -21.85
C GLU A 40 1.33 28.97 -21.54
N ASP A 41 0.65 28.73 -20.42
CA ASP A 41 -0.42 29.63 -19.94
C ASP A 41 -0.52 29.62 -18.40
N ALA A 42 0.64 29.72 -17.74
CA ALA A 42 0.72 30.05 -16.32
C ALA A 42 0.65 31.57 -16.16
N GLU A 43 -0.57 32.12 -16.18
CA GLU A 43 -0.81 33.50 -15.73
C GLU A 43 -0.30 33.66 -14.29
N SER A 44 0.66 34.58 -14.12
CA SER A 44 1.29 34.91 -12.85
C SER A 44 0.28 35.66 -11.97
N VAL A 45 -0.19 35.01 -10.90
CA VAL A 45 -0.97 35.70 -9.87
C VAL A 45 -0.03 36.52 -8.97
N ASP A 46 -0.05 37.83 -9.21
CA ASP A 46 0.54 38.88 -8.38
C ASP A 46 -0.12 38.84 -6.98
N ALA A 47 0.66 38.52 -5.95
CA ALA A 47 0.23 38.60 -4.57
C ALA A 47 0.88 39.83 -3.93
N GLU A 48 0.13 40.92 -3.84
CA GLU A 48 0.55 42.12 -3.11
C GLU A 48 0.78 41.82 -1.61
N PRO A 49 1.78 42.46 -0.98
CA PRO A 49 2.09 42.25 0.44
C PRO A 49 1.16 43.11 1.29
N VAL A 50 0.37 42.49 2.18
CA VAL A 50 -0.31 43.19 3.27
C VAL A 50 0.58 43.18 4.52
N ASP A 51 1.19 44.34 4.76
CA ASP A 51 1.80 44.74 6.03
C ASP A 51 0.69 45.02 7.04
N ASP A 52 0.68 44.31 8.16
CA ASP A 52 0.03 44.80 9.38
C ASP A 52 0.93 44.51 10.57
N THR A 53 1.86 45.44 10.73
CA THR A 53 2.60 45.69 11.97
C THR A 53 1.65 46.15 13.08
N GLU A 54 1.30 45.29 14.04
CA GLU A 54 1.00 45.74 15.42
C GLU A 54 1.60 44.81 16.49
N LYS A 55 2.84 45.17 16.82
CA LYS A 55 3.50 45.20 18.14
C LYS A 55 2.62 44.91 19.37
N CYS A 56 2.99 43.86 20.10
CA CYS A 56 3.07 43.89 21.57
C CYS A 56 4.35 43.18 22.03
N SER A 57 5.25 43.99 22.56
CA SER A 57 6.55 43.68 23.16
C SER A 57 6.44 42.96 24.51
N ALA A 58 7.29 41.97 24.77
CA ALA A 58 8.28 42.00 25.86
C ALA A 58 9.11 40.69 25.95
N SER A 59 10.40 40.89 26.19
CA SER A 59 11.55 39.99 26.19
C SER A 59 11.53 38.80 27.15
N ALA A 60 12.26 37.73 26.78
CA ALA A 60 13.31 37.16 27.63
C ALA A 60 14.23 36.24 26.80
N ASP A 61 15.52 36.57 26.79
CA ASP A 61 16.61 35.77 26.25
C ASP A 61 16.65 34.36 26.87
N SER A 62 16.77 33.32 26.03
CA SER A 62 17.34 32.04 26.45
C SER A 62 17.88 31.27 25.25
N ASP A 63 19.20 31.16 25.25
CA ASP A 63 20.08 30.30 24.46
C ASP A 63 19.43 28.97 24.04
N SER A 64 18.90 28.92 22.81
CA SER A 64 18.40 27.68 22.22
C SER A 64 19.56 27.01 21.51
N SER A 65 20.28 26.19 22.27
CA SER A 65 21.08 25.09 21.75
C SER A 65 20.33 24.45 20.58
N VAL A 66 21.04 24.27 19.47
CA VAL A 66 20.56 23.54 18.30
C VAL A 66 20.23 22.12 18.77
N VAL A 67 19.00 21.92 19.24
CA VAL A 67 18.42 20.59 19.37
C VAL A 67 18.23 20.15 17.94
N SER A 68 19.30 19.54 17.43
CA SER A 68 19.25 18.69 16.26
C SER A 68 18.02 17.84 16.48
N SER A 69 16.94 18.15 15.76
CA SER A 69 15.75 17.33 15.71
C SER A 69 16.28 15.96 15.38
N SER A 70 16.37 15.13 16.42
CA SER A 70 16.91 13.79 16.31
C SER A 70 16.08 13.16 15.22
N ALA A 71 16.70 12.98 14.05
CA ALA A 71 16.09 12.27 12.94
C ALA A 71 15.51 11.03 13.57
N SER A 72 14.18 10.96 13.64
CA SER A 72 13.48 9.84 14.23
C SER A 72 14.06 8.63 13.55
N ALA A 73 14.88 7.86 14.27
CA ALA A 73 15.60 6.73 13.71
C ALA A 73 14.55 5.89 13.02
N GLY A 74 14.57 5.93 11.68
CA GLY A 74 13.46 5.46 10.86
C GLY A 74 13.24 4.01 11.23
N ARG A 75 12.13 3.75 11.92
CA ARG A 75 11.74 2.40 12.36
C ARG A 75 11.88 1.52 11.13
N THR A 76 12.83 0.58 11.17
CA THR A 76 13.09 -0.33 10.05
C THR A 76 11.75 -0.93 9.68
N PRO A 77 11.26 -0.74 8.45
CA PRO A 77 9.94 -1.19 8.10
C PRO A 77 9.93 -2.71 8.17
N ASP A 78 9.16 -3.24 9.12
CA ASP A 78 9.08 -4.66 9.43
C ASP A 78 8.70 -5.44 8.16
N ALA A 79 9.62 -6.23 7.65
CA ALA A 79 9.28 -7.25 6.66
C ALA A 79 8.48 -8.37 7.32
N LEU A 80 7.61 -9.03 6.55
CA LEU A 80 6.76 -10.09 7.09
C LEU A 80 7.57 -11.35 7.45
N PHE A 81 8.49 -11.73 6.56
CA PHE A 81 9.37 -12.89 6.73
C PHE A 81 10.78 -12.42 7.05
N LEU A 82 11.28 -12.85 8.20
CA LEU A 82 12.57 -12.43 8.74
C LEU A 82 13.51 -13.62 8.85
N ASP A 83 14.78 -13.38 8.55
CA ASP A 83 15.84 -14.36 8.76
C ASP A 83 16.23 -14.44 10.25
N LYS A 84 17.19 -15.33 10.54
CA LYS A 84 17.73 -15.50 11.91
C LYS A 84 18.39 -14.23 12.46
N SER A 85 18.82 -13.31 11.59
CA SER A 85 19.40 -12.01 11.96
C SER A 85 18.36 -10.91 12.18
N GLY A 86 17.08 -11.18 11.88
CA GLY A 86 15.99 -10.21 11.94
C GLY A 86 15.89 -9.27 10.75
N LYS A 87 16.60 -9.57 9.66
CA LYS A 87 16.46 -8.87 8.37
C LYS A 87 15.44 -9.59 7.49
N LYS A 88 14.95 -8.94 6.44
CA LYS A 88 14.04 -9.56 5.47
C LYS A 88 14.69 -10.80 4.85
N ASP A 89 14.04 -11.95 4.99
CA ASP A 89 14.46 -13.17 4.29
C ASP A 89 13.97 -13.11 2.84
N LEU A 90 14.85 -12.69 1.92
CA LEU A 90 14.50 -12.52 0.52
C LEU A 90 14.12 -13.84 -0.16
N LYS A 91 14.79 -14.95 0.18
CA LYS A 91 14.55 -16.26 -0.44
C LYS A 91 13.20 -16.82 0.01
N LEU A 92 12.91 -16.76 1.31
CA LEU A 92 11.63 -17.19 1.85
C LEU A 92 10.49 -16.29 1.36
N THR A 93 10.70 -14.96 1.36
CA THR A 93 9.70 -14.00 0.88
C THR A 93 9.33 -14.28 -0.57
N ALA A 94 10.31 -14.44 -1.46
CA ALA A 94 10.05 -14.71 -2.87
C ALA A 94 9.32 -16.03 -3.09
N ARG A 95 9.72 -17.09 -2.36
CA ARG A 95 9.04 -18.40 -2.41
C ARG A 95 7.57 -18.28 -1.99
N LEU A 96 7.29 -17.67 -0.83
CA LEU A 96 5.94 -17.56 -0.29
C LEU A 96 5.07 -16.61 -1.12
N ALA A 97 5.64 -15.54 -1.68
CA ALA A 97 4.97 -14.68 -2.65
C ALA A 97 4.56 -15.46 -3.90
N GLY A 98 5.49 -16.25 -4.47
CA GLY A 98 5.21 -17.09 -5.64
C GLY A 98 4.08 -18.10 -5.39
N ILE A 99 4.13 -18.80 -4.26
CA ILE A 99 3.08 -19.74 -3.83
C ILE A 99 1.74 -19.03 -3.71
N PHE A 100 1.70 -17.91 -2.99
CA PHE A 100 0.46 -17.16 -2.77
C PHE A 100 -0.13 -16.60 -4.07
N VAL A 101 0.69 -15.99 -4.93
CA VAL A 101 0.24 -15.46 -6.22
C VAL A 101 -0.26 -16.57 -7.13
N ASN A 102 0.40 -17.73 -7.13
CA ASN A 102 -0.06 -18.88 -7.91
C ASN A 102 -1.39 -19.44 -7.39
N TYR A 103 -1.59 -19.50 -6.08
CA TYR A 103 -2.90 -19.80 -5.49
C TYR A 103 -3.97 -18.84 -6.00
N LEU A 104 -3.72 -17.52 -5.98
CA LEU A 104 -4.68 -16.54 -6.47
C LEU A 104 -5.02 -16.73 -7.95
N LYS A 105 -4.07 -17.19 -8.77
CA LYS A 105 -4.33 -17.50 -10.19
C LYS A 105 -5.24 -18.71 -10.34
N VAL A 106 -4.92 -19.81 -9.65
CA VAL A 106 -5.69 -21.07 -9.70
C VAL A 106 -7.12 -20.87 -9.21
N HIS A 107 -7.32 -20.00 -8.22
CA HIS A 107 -8.64 -19.70 -7.66
C HIS A 107 -9.34 -18.48 -8.28
N HIS A 108 -8.83 -17.95 -9.40
CA HIS A 108 -9.40 -16.82 -10.14
C HIS A 108 -9.53 -15.51 -9.34
N LEU A 109 -8.64 -15.28 -8.38
CA LEU A 109 -8.58 -14.08 -7.53
C LEU A 109 -7.51 -13.06 -7.99
N SER A 110 -6.68 -13.40 -8.99
CA SER A 110 -5.53 -12.58 -9.40
C SER A 110 -5.87 -11.18 -9.95
N GLY A 111 -7.11 -10.93 -10.36
CA GLY A 111 -7.59 -9.62 -10.82
C GLY A 111 -8.19 -8.75 -9.70
N GLU A 112 -8.33 -9.28 -8.49
CA GLU A 112 -8.91 -8.52 -7.38
C GLU A 112 -7.89 -7.52 -6.80
N GLN A 113 -8.39 -6.35 -6.42
CA GLN A 113 -7.60 -5.35 -5.71
C GLN A 113 -7.70 -5.54 -4.19
N LEU A 114 -6.60 -5.27 -3.49
CA LEU A 114 -6.56 -5.20 -2.04
C LEU A 114 -7.46 -4.05 -1.57
N SER A 115 -8.61 -4.40 -1.01
CA SER A 115 -9.61 -3.47 -0.48
C SER A 115 -9.99 -3.84 0.95
N THR A 116 -10.79 -3.03 1.64
CA THR A 116 -11.31 -3.33 2.98
C THR A 116 -12.64 -4.10 2.97
N SER A 117 -12.99 -4.71 1.83
CA SER A 117 -14.20 -5.53 1.67
C SER A 117 -14.01 -6.93 2.27
N THR A 118 -15.10 -7.65 2.53
CA THR A 118 -15.06 -9.03 3.06
C THR A 118 -14.92 -10.10 1.98
N GLY A 119 -14.28 -9.77 0.85
CA GLY A 119 -14.10 -10.65 -0.31
C GLY A 119 -13.20 -11.87 -0.06
N LEU A 120 -13.21 -12.79 -1.02
CA LEU A 120 -12.44 -14.05 -0.97
C LEU A 120 -10.93 -13.81 -0.92
N LEU A 121 -10.41 -12.78 -1.61
CA LEU A 121 -9.00 -12.41 -1.51
C LEU A 121 -8.58 -12.16 -0.06
N ASN A 122 -9.34 -11.36 0.68
CA ASN A 122 -9.00 -11.03 2.07
C ASN A 122 -9.12 -12.22 3.01
N LYS A 123 -10.09 -13.11 2.78
CA LYS A 123 -10.18 -14.39 3.52
C LYS A 123 -8.97 -15.27 3.24
N SER A 124 -8.53 -15.33 1.99
CA SER A 124 -7.34 -16.08 1.57
C SER A 124 -6.08 -15.54 2.23
N VAL A 125 -5.89 -14.21 2.28
CA VAL A 125 -4.78 -13.58 2.99
C VAL A 125 -4.75 -13.99 4.47
N VAL A 126 -5.91 -14.01 5.14
CA VAL A 126 -6.00 -14.43 6.55
C VAL A 126 -5.64 -15.91 6.69
N ALA A 127 -6.16 -16.79 5.83
CA ALA A 127 -5.84 -18.22 5.85
C ALA A 127 -4.33 -18.48 5.65
N PHE A 128 -3.72 -17.86 4.64
CA PHE A 128 -2.28 -17.96 4.42
C PHE A 128 -1.45 -17.40 5.56
N TYR A 129 -1.87 -16.29 6.17
CA TYR A 129 -1.18 -15.75 7.34
C TYR A 129 -1.16 -16.76 8.49
N GLN A 130 -2.28 -17.46 8.72
CA GLN A 130 -2.39 -18.44 9.80
C GLN A 130 -1.58 -19.70 9.50
N LEU A 131 -1.57 -20.14 8.25
CA LEU A 131 -0.66 -21.19 7.78
C LEU A 131 0.79 -20.80 8.04
N TRP A 132 1.24 -19.61 7.60
CA TRP A 132 2.62 -19.17 7.82
C TRP A 132 2.98 -19.04 9.30
N LYS A 133 2.00 -18.68 10.14
CA LYS A 133 2.16 -18.67 11.60
C LYS A 133 2.35 -20.06 12.16
N LYS A 134 1.52 -21.02 11.72
CA LYS A 134 1.54 -22.42 12.14
C LYS A 134 2.86 -23.11 11.74
N GLU A 135 3.32 -22.86 10.52
CA GLU A 135 4.60 -23.37 9.99
C GLU A 135 5.84 -22.64 10.56
N GLY A 136 5.65 -21.60 11.37
CA GLY A 136 6.74 -20.88 12.03
C GLY A 136 7.52 -19.92 11.10
N TYR A 137 7.00 -19.59 9.93
CA TYR A 137 7.63 -18.64 8.99
C TYR A 137 7.55 -17.19 9.47
N ILE A 138 6.56 -16.85 10.31
CA ILE A 138 6.40 -15.51 10.88
C ILE A 138 6.58 -15.53 12.39
N ARG A 139 7.11 -14.43 12.93
CA ARG A 139 7.35 -14.32 14.38
C ARG A 139 6.03 -14.36 15.16
N PRO A 140 6.01 -15.04 16.33
CA PRO A 140 4.86 -15.01 17.22
C PRO A 140 4.65 -13.59 17.77
N GLY A 141 3.39 -13.19 17.96
CA GLY A 141 3.04 -11.91 18.55
C GLY A 141 1.84 -11.25 17.89
N VAL A 142 1.69 -9.95 18.15
CA VAL A 142 0.64 -9.12 17.56
C VAL A 142 0.90 -8.99 16.05
N PRO A 143 -0.08 -9.28 15.19
CA PRO A 143 0.08 -9.13 13.75
C PRO A 143 0.48 -7.72 13.38
N ASN A 144 1.54 -7.59 12.58
CA ASN A 144 1.92 -6.31 11.99
C ASN A 144 1.21 -6.17 10.63
N GLY A 145 0.08 -5.45 10.62
CA GLY A 145 -0.66 -5.21 9.39
C GLY A 145 0.13 -4.47 8.31
N SER A 146 1.11 -3.64 8.70
CA SER A 146 1.94 -2.91 7.73
C SER A 146 2.87 -3.85 6.99
N SER A 147 3.46 -4.84 7.66
CA SER A 147 4.32 -5.84 7.02
C SER A 147 3.53 -6.72 6.06
N VAL A 148 2.30 -7.11 6.44
CA VAL A 148 1.38 -7.87 5.57
C VAL A 148 0.98 -7.06 4.35
N ALA A 149 0.49 -5.83 4.53
CA ALA A 149 0.09 -4.96 3.41
C ALA A 149 1.25 -4.71 2.44
N ARG A 150 2.45 -4.55 2.99
CA ARG A 150 3.66 -4.33 2.20
C ARG A 150 4.08 -5.57 1.43
N PHE A 151 4.08 -6.75 2.06
CA PHE A 151 4.32 -8.02 1.38
C PHE A 151 3.36 -8.21 0.19
N LEU A 152 2.07 -8.01 0.41
CA LEU A 152 1.06 -8.21 -0.65
C LEU A 152 1.21 -7.20 -1.80
N ASN A 153 1.54 -5.96 -1.50
CA ASN A 153 1.66 -4.92 -2.53
C ASN A 153 3.02 -4.93 -3.24
N GLU A 154 4.13 -5.11 -2.50
CA GLU A 154 5.49 -5.00 -3.04
C GLU A 154 6.04 -6.36 -3.51
N ASP A 155 5.82 -7.44 -2.76
CA ASP A 155 6.39 -8.76 -3.06
C ASP A 155 5.44 -9.63 -3.89
N CYS A 156 4.12 -9.52 -3.66
CA CYS A 156 3.10 -10.21 -4.46
C CYS A 156 2.57 -9.37 -5.63
N HIS A 157 3.00 -8.11 -5.74
CA HIS A 157 2.59 -7.17 -6.80
C HIS A 157 1.06 -6.99 -6.94
N LEU A 158 0.31 -7.10 -5.83
CA LEU A 158 -1.13 -6.87 -5.85
C LEU A 158 -1.45 -5.38 -5.82
N GLN A 159 -2.42 -4.99 -6.65
CA GLN A 159 -2.92 -3.62 -6.69
C GLN A 159 -3.68 -3.27 -5.41
N LEU A 160 -3.45 -2.06 -4.92
CA LEU A 160 -4.17 -1.48 -3.79
C LEU A 160 -5.38 -0.71 -4.31
N GLY A 161 -6.58 -1.14 -3.93
CA GLY A 161 -7.83 -0.38 -4.18
C GLY A 161 -8.15 0.64 -3.09
N VAL A 162 -7.35 0.68 -2.03
CA VAL A 162 -7.43 1.62 -0.91
C VAL A 162 -6.01 2.04 -0.50
N THR A 163 -5.86 3.01 0.40
CA THR A 163 -4.52 3.34 0.91
C THR A 163 -3.87 2.14 1.61
N ARG A 164 -2.54 2.00 1.49
CA ARG A 164 -1.77 0.94 2.16
C ARG A 164 -2.02 0.91 3.67
N LYS A 165 -2.16 2.08 4.29
CA LYS A 165 -2.47 2.24 5.71
C LYS A 165 -3.85 1.68 6.06
N SER A 166 -4.89 2.05 5.31
CA SER A 166 -6.25 1.54 5.51
C SER A 166 -6.30 0.02 5.40
N TYR A 167 -5.62 -0.55 4.40
CA TYR A 167 -5.54 -2.00 4.25
C TYR A 167 -4.78 -2.67 5.40
N ALA A 168 -3.64 -2.10 5.82
CA ALA A 168 -2.84 -2.59 6.93
C ALA A 168 -3.65 -2.67 8.24
N ASP A 169 -4.39 -1.61 8.57
CA ASP A 169 -5.22 -1.56 9.77
C ASP A 169 -6.37 -2.59 9.69
N TYR A 170 -6.99 -2.71 8.51
CA TYR A 170 -8.04 -3.69 8.24
C TYR A 170 -7.56 -5.14 8.41
N ILE A 171 -6.47 -5.52 7.72
CA ILE A 171 -6.01 -6.91 7.72
C ILE A 171 -5.49 -7.33 9.10
N ARG A 172 -4.82 -6.41 9.81
CA ARG A 172 -4.42 -6.63 11.21
C ARG A 172 -5.63 -6.98 12.08
N LYS A 173 -6.73 -6.23 11.95
CA LYS A 173 -7.96 -6.50 12.70
C LYS A 173 -8.53 -7.88 12.34
N LYS A 174 -8.59 -8.23 11.05
CA LYS A 174 -9.10 -9.53 10.59
C LYS A 174 -8.28 -10.71 11.10
N ILE A 175 -6.95 -10.62 11.02
CA ILE A 175 -6.06 -11.65 11.57
C ILE A 175 -6.23 -11.77 13.08
N SER A 176 -6.30 -10.64 13.79
CA SER A 176 -6.43 -10.63 15.26
C SER A 176 -7.77 -11.16 15.74
N GLN A 177 -8.83 -11.05 14.94
CA GLN A 177 -10.15 -11.63 15.25
C GLN A 177 -10.14 -13.16 15.22
N GLY A 178 -9.20 -13.79 14.50
CA GLY A 178 -9.08 -15.25 14.47
C GLY A 178 -10.23 -16.00 13.77
N ASN A 179 -11.21 -15.28 13.20
CA ASN A 179 -12.32 -15.88 12.46
C ASN A 179 -11.87 -16.20 11.04
N ILE A 180 -11.33 -17.39 10.86
CA ILE A 180 -10.94 -17.94 9.55
C ILE A 180 -12.18 -18.54 8.90
N ASP A 181 -12.30 -18.37 7.59
CA ASP A 181 -13.29 -19.07 6.78
C ASP A 181 -12.77 -20.49 6.51
N TYR A 182 -13.37 -21.49 7.16
CA TYR A 182 -12.91 -22.89 7.10
C TYR A 182 -12.91 -23.47 5.68
N ASP A 183 -13.83 -23.03 4.80
CA ASP A 183 -13.85 -23.49 3.41
C ASP A 183 -12.66 -22.92 2.63
N VAL A 184 -12.25 -21.69 2.95
CA VAL A 184 -11.05 -21.08 2.37
C VAL A 184 -9.79 -21.73 2.94
N GLU A 185 -9.75 -22.00 4.24
CA GLU A 185 -8.64 -22.72 4.87
C GLU A 185 -8.43 -24.10 4.26
N ALA A 186 -9.49 -24.90 4.11
CA ALA A 186 -9.42 -26.20 3.47
C ALA A 186 -8.89 -26.12 2.02
N LYS A 187 -9.27 -25.10 1.25
CA LYS A 187 -8.73 -24.87 -0.10
C LYS A 187 -7.25 -24.49 -0.07
N VAL A 188 -6.83 -23.70 0.91
CA VAL A 188 -5.40 -23.36 1.08
C VAL A 188 -4.61 -24.61 1.44
N ASP A 189 -5.10 -25.43 2.36
CA ASP A 189 -4.44 -26.68 2.75
C ASP A 189 -4.35 -27.67 1.59
N ASP A 190 -5.45 -27.90 0.87
CA ASP A 190 -5.48 -28.75 -0.34
C ASP A 190 -4.49 -28.25 -1.40
N TYR A 191 -4.48 -26.93 -1.65
CA TYR A 191 -3.51 -26.33 -2.55
C TYR A 191 -2.07 -26.58 -2.10
N MET A 192 -1.76 -26.36 -0.82
CA MET A 192 -0.42 -26.57 -0.28
C MET A 192 0.03 -28.03 -0.35
N MET A 193 -0.90 -28.99 -0.19
CA MET A 193 -0.64 -30.42 -0.40
C MET A 193 -0.47 -30.81 -1.86
N SER A 194 -1.09 -30.06 -2.78
CA SER A 194 -0.96 -30.29 -4.23
C SER A 194 0.34 -29.74 -4.82
N LEU A 195 1.03 -28.85 -4.10
CA LEU A 195 2.34 -28.37 -4.54
C LEU A 195 3.30 -29.55 -4.60
N PRO A 196 4.09 -29.68 -5.69
CA PRO A 196 5.14 -30.68 -5.70
C PRO A 196 6.01 -30.46 -4.48
N GLU A 197 6.30 -31.54 -3.72
CA GLU A 197 7.36 -31.48 -2.72
C GLU A 197 8.56 -30.90 -3.45
N SER A 198 8.98 -29.72 -3.03
CA SER A 198 10.17 -29.12 -3.60
C SER A 198 11.27 -30.10 -3.27
N ASP A 199 11.66 -30.91 -4.27
CA ASP A 199 12.82 -31.78 -4.21
C ASP A 199 13.89 -30.97 -3.50
N SER A 200 14.38 -31.56 -2.42
CA SER A 200 15.59 -31.15 -1.76
C SER A 200 16.71 -31.20 -2.79
N TYR A 201 16.85 -30.15 -3.61
CA TYR A 201 18.07 -29.93 -4.35
C TYR A 201 19.08 -29.39 -3.33
N ALA A 202 19.74 -30.37 -2.72
CA ALA A 202 21.16 -30.48 -2.45
C ALA A 202 21.91 -29.19 -2.10
N GLU A 203 22.44 -29.21 -0.88
CA GLU A 203 23.72 -28.63 -0.41
C GLU A 203 23.93 -27.11 -0.52
#